data_AF-A0A1F4ZTN1-F1
#
_entry.id   AF-A0A1F4ZTN1-F1
#
_cell.length_a   1.000
_cell.length_b   1.000
_cell.length_c   1.000
_cell.angle_alpha   90.00
_cell.angle_beta   90.00
_cell.angle_gamma   90.00
#
_symmetry.space_group_name_H-M   'P 1'
#
loop_
_entity.id
_entity.type
_entity.pdbx_description
1 polymer ?
#
loop_
_entity_poly.entity_id
_entity_poly.type
_entity_poly.pdbx_seq_one_letter_code
_entity_poly.pdbx_strand_id
1 'polypeptide(L)'
;MTNYQLPITKLEEKLQALQSQLFKLESEGMEEITRKRIEADMGDDFRENEGAKLVMDDHNMHNVRRWQLKREILELKKRIIRMKNS
;
A
#
# COMPACT_ATOMS: atom_id res chain seq x y z
N MET A 1 -28.33 16.04 10.58
CA MET A 1 -27.14 15.16 10.52
C MET A 1 -25.94 15.98 10.96
N THR A 2 -25.41 15.75 12.15
CA THR A 2 -24.22 16.46 12.65
C THR A 2 -22.98 15.96 11.90
N ASN A 3 -22.36 16.84 11.13
CA ASN A 3 -21.05 16.59 10.53
C ASN A 3 -20.00 16.54 11.64
N TYR A 4 -19.72 15.34 12.17
CA TYR A 4 -18.61 15.16 13.10
C TYR A 4 -17.28 15.25 12.31
N GLN A 5 -16.78 16.47 12.18
CA GLN A 5 -15.42 16.71 11.70
C GLN A 5 -14.45 16.15 12.75
N LEU A 6 -13.64 15.16 12.38
CA LEU A 6 -12.59 14.65 13.28
C LEU A 6 -11.64 15.79 13.68
N PRO A 7 -11.20 15.84 14.94
CA PRO A 7 -10.16 16.77 15.38
C PRO A 7 -8.90 16.63 14.53
N ILE A 8 -8.17 17.73 14.33
CA ILE A 8 -6.95 17.72 13.51
C ILE A 8 -5.90 16.71 14.01
N THR A 9 -5.79 16.55 15.32
CA THR A 9 -4.91 15.57 15.97
C THR A 9 -5.26 14.13 15.57
N LYS A 10 -6.55 13.80 15.46
CA LYS A 10 -7.01 12.49 14.97
C LYS A 10 -6.70 12.27 13.49
N LEU A 11 -6.71 13.32 12.68
CA LEU A 11 -6.28 13.23 11.28
C LEU A 11 -4.77 13.03 11.16
N GLU A 12 -3.98 13.66 12.03
CA GLU A 12 -2.52 13.51 12.09
C GLU A 12 -2.12 12.10 12.57
N GLU A 13 -2.77 11.57 13.62
CA GLU A 13 -2.61 10.18 14.07
C GLU A 13 -2.91 9.20 12.92
N LYS A 14 -4.02 9.40 12.21
CA LYS A 14 -4.41 8.57 11.07
C LYS A 14 -3.38 8.66 9.93
N LEU A 15 -2.88 9.87 9.63
CA LEU A 15 -1.87 10.08 8.62
C LEU A 15 -0.58 9.31 8.96
N GLN A 16 -0.12 9.39 10.21
CA GLN A 16 1.06 8.68 10.66
C GLN A 16 0.88 7.16 10.55
N ALA A 17 -0.27 6.63 10.97
CA ALA A 17 -0.58 5.21 10.85
C ALA A 17 -0.55 4.73 9.38
N LEU A 18 -1.14 5.48 8.46
CA LEU A 18 -1.13 5.14 7.03
C LEU A 18 0.27 5.23 6.42
N GLN A 19 1.09 6.19 6.84
CA GLN A 19 2.49 6.28 6.42
C GLN A 19 3.29 5.08 6.90
N SER A 20 3.09 4.62 8.14
CA SER A 20 3.72 3.40 8.64
C SER A 20 3.26 2.16 7.89
N GLN A 21 1.97 2.06 7.54
CA GLN A 21 1.46 0.96 6.72
C GLN A 21 2.05 0.97 5.30
N LEU A 22 2.17 2.16 4.69
CA LEU A 22 2.80 2.29 3.37
C LEU A 22 4.27 1.89 3.42
N PHE A 23 5.01 2.33 4.44
CA PHE A 23 6.41 1.96 4.62
C PHE A 23 6.59 0.44 4.73
N LYS A 24 5.80 -0.21 5.61
CA LYS A 24 5.82 -1.67 5.74
C LYS A 24 5.49 -2.39 4.44
N LEU A 25 4.46 -1.91 3.73
CA LEU A 25 4.07 -2.48 2.45
C LEU A 25 5.20 -2.36 1.42
N GLU A 26 5.88 -1.21 1.36
CA GLU A 26 6.99 -0.96 0.44
C GLU A 26 8.26 -1.74 0.81
N SER A 27 8.50 -2.03 2.10
CA SER A 27 9.65 -2.83 2.55
C SER A 27 9.41 -4.34 2.46
N GLU A 28 8.38 -4.84 3.15
CA GLU A 28 8.13 -6.29 3.32
C GLU A 28 7.57 -6.92 2.03
N GLY A 29 6.66 -6.21 1.35
CA GLY A 29 6.01 -6.76 0.15
C GLY A 29 6.94 -6.86 -1.07
N MET A 30 7.97 -6.02 -1.16
CA MET A 30 8.96 -6.11 -2.25
C MET A 30 9.92 -7.28 -2.06
N GLU A 31 10.31 -7.59 -0.81
CA GLU A 31 11.15 -8.74 -0.49
C GLU A 31 10.42 -10.07 -0.77
N GLU A 32 9.13 -10.15 -0.45
CA GLU A 32 8.30 -11.34 -0.70
C GLU A 32 8.14 -11.61 -2.20
N ILE A 33 7.83 -10.57 -2.99
CA ILE A 33 7.71 -10.69 -4.46
C ILE A 33 9.06 -11.10 -5.07
N THR A 34 10.16 -10.54 -4.58
CA THR A 34 11.51 -10.90 -5.04
C THR A 34 11.81 -12.36 -4.76
N ARG A 35 11.48 -12.86 -3.56
CA ARG A 35 11.66 -14.27 -3.20
C ARG A 35 10.84 -15.20 -4.07
N LYS A 36 9.55 -14.90 -4.27
CA LYS A 36 8.66 -15.68 -5.13
C LYS A 36 9.12 -15.72 -6.59
N ARG A 37 9.72 -14.62 -7.08
CA ARG A 37 10.33 -14.60 -8.43
C ARG A 37 11.54 -15.52 -8.52
N ILE A 38 12.44 -15.48 -7.54
CA ILE A 38 13.61 -16.38 -7.48
C ILE A 38 13.18 -17.85 -7.42
N GLU A 39 12.14 -18.17 -6.65
CA GLU A 39 11.59 -19.53 -6.55
C GLU A 39 10.93 -19.99 -7.86
N ALA A 40 10.23 -19.09 -8.56
CA ALA A 40 9.63 -19.37 -9.87
C ALA A 40 10.70 -19.62 -10.95
N ASP A 41 11.80 -18.86 -10.92
CA ASP A 41 12.92 -19.00 -11.86
C ASP A 41 13.75 -20.30 -11.67
N MET A 42 13.48 -21.09 -10.62
CA MET A 42 14.21 -22.34 -10.28
C MET A 42 13.41 -23.63 -10.60
N GLY A 43 12.20 -23.55 -11.17
CA GLY A 43 11.28 -24.69 -11.32
C GLY A 43 11.03 -25.16 -12.76
N ASP A 44 11.03 -26.49 -12.97
CA ASP A 44 10.88 -27.21 -14.26
C ASP A 44 9.59 -26.88 -15.07
N ASP A 45 9.78 -26.72 -16.39
CA ASP A 45 9.01 -26.09 -17.50
C ASP A 45 7.45 -26.17 -17.56
N PHE A 46 6.75 -26.93 -16.70
CA PHE A 46 5.27 -27.04 -16.75
C PHE A 46 4.52 -26.25 -15.66
N ARG A 47 5.21 -25.90 -14.55
CA ARG A 47 4.65 -25.09 -13.45
C ARG A 47 5.04 -23.61 -13.53
N GLU A 48 5.94 -23.27 -14.45
CA GLU A 48 6.50 -21.92 -14.64
C GLU A 48 5.42 -20.90 -15.05
N ASN A 49 4.50 -21.24 -15.95
CA ASN A 49 3.46 -20.31 -16.42
C ASN A 49 2.39 -19.99 -15.36
N GLU A 50 1.96 -20.97 -14.56
CA GLU A 50 1.01 -20.72 -13.48
C GLU A 50 1.68 -20.04 -12.28
N GLY A 51 2.93 -20.41 -11.98
CA GLY A 51 3.75 -19.75 -10.96
C GLY A 51 4.03 -18.28 -11.29
N ALA A 52 4.47 -17.99 -12.52
CA ALA A 52 4.71 -16.63 -12.99
C ALA A 52 3.44 -15.77 -12.95
N LYS A 53 2.28 -16.36 -13.30
CA LYS A 53 0.99 -15.67 -13.22
C LYS A 53 0.61 -15.32 -11.79
N LEU A 54 0.78 -16.24 -10.83
CA LEU A 54 0.53 -15.97 -9.42
C LEU A 54 1.43 -14.86 -8.86
N VAL A 55 2.71 -14.85 -9.26
CA VAL A 55 3.66 -13.79 -8.89
C VAL A 55 3.25 -12.44 -9.48
N MET A 56 2.78 -12.42 -10.73
CA MET A 56 2.26 -11.20 -11.36
C MET A 56 0.99 -10.69 -10.69
N ASP A 57 0.06 -11.57 -10.33
CA ASP A 57 -1.19 -11.21 -9.64
C ASP A 57 -0.91 -10.65 -8.24
N ASP A 58 0.01 -11.28 -7.49
CA ASP A 58 0.47 -10.78 -6.18
C ASP A 58 1.14 -9.40 -6.31
N HIS A 59 2.01 -9.22 -7.31
CA HIS A 59 2.65 -7.93 -7.58
C HIS A 59 1.64 -6.87 -8.00
N ASN A 60 0.62 -7.23 -8.78
CA ASN A 60 -0.43 -6.30 -9.17
C ASN A 60 -1.29 -5.88 -7.97
N MET A 61 -1.69 -6.84 -7.12
CA MET A 61 -2.45 -6.58 -5.90
C MET A 61 -1.66 -5.70 -4.92
N HIS A 62 -0.35 -5.96 -4.76
CA HIS A 62 0.56 -5.12 -3.98
C HIS A 62 0.58 -3.68 -4.49
N ASN A 63 0.75 -3.51 -5.81
CA ASN A 63 0.76 -2.20 -6.43
C ASN A 63 -0.58 -1.47 -6.24
N VAL A 64 -1.71 -2.12 -6.47
CA VAL A 64 -3.04 -1.54 -6.23
C VAL A 64 -3.17 -1.05 -4.79
N ARG A 65 -2.76 -1.86 -3.82
CA ARG A 65 -2.81 -1.49 -2.40
C ARG A 65 -1.90 -0.29 -2.08
N ARG A 66 -0.69 -0.27 -2.66
CA ARG A 66 0.27 0.85 -2.54
C ARG A 66 -0.31 2.15 -3.09
N TRP A 67 -0.95 2.09 -4.26
CA TRP A 67 -1.60 3.25 -4.88
C TRP A 67 -2.76 3.78 -4.04
N GLN A 68 -3.60 2.89 -3.51
CA GLN A 68 -4.70 3.27 -2.62
C GLN A 68 -4.20 4.00 -1.36
N LEU A 69 -3.17 3.47 -0.70
CA LEU A 69 -2.57 4.10 0.48
C LEU A 69 -2.00 5.49 0.16
N LYS A 70 -1.25 5.62 -0.95
CA LYS A 70 -0.71 6.92 -1.39
C LYS A 70 -1.83 7.95 -1.64
N ARG A 71 -2.93 7.52 -2.26
CA ARG A 71 -4.10 8.38 -2.50
C ARG A 71 -4.76 8.82 -1.18
N GLU A 72 -4.95 7.90 -0.23
CA GLU A 72 -5.56 8.21 1.06
C GLU A 72 -4.70 9.19 1.88
N ILE A 73 -3.38 8.96 1.91
CA ILE A 73 -2.40 9.87 2.54
C ILE A 73 -2.48 11.26 1.92
N LEU A 74 -2.52 11.35 0.59
CA LEU A 74 -2.60 12.64 -0.10
C LEU A 74 -3.87 13.41 0.26
N GLU A 75 -5.03 12.75 0.26
CA GLU A 75 -6.29 13.37 0.64
C GLU A 75 -6.32 13.81 2.11
N LEU A 76 -5.75 12.99 3.01
CA LEU A 76 -5.60 13.38 4.42
C LEU A 76 -4.69 14.59 4.60
N LYS A 77 -3.54 14.65 3.90
CA LYS A 77 -2.66 15.82 3.92
C LYS A 77 -3.39 17.08 3.45
N LYS A 78 -4.12 17.01 2.33
CA LYS A 78 -4.93 18.13 1.82
C LYS A 78 -5.99 18.58 2.84
N ARG A 79 -6.62 17.63 3.55
CA ARG A 79 -7.62 17.95 4.57
C ARG A 79 -6.99 18.64 5.78
N ILE A 80 -5.86 18.15 6.26
CA ILE A 80 -5.11 18.75 7.38
C ILE A 80 -4.67 20.17 7.01
N ILE A 81 -4.08 20.38 5.83
CA ILE A 81 -3.64 21.71 5.36
C ILE A 81 -4.82 22.68 5.34
N ARG A 82 -5.97 22.26 4.77
CA ARG A 82 -7.19 23.08 4.76
C ARG A 82 -7.62 23.47 6.18
N MET A 83 -7.58 22.54 7.13
CA MET A 83 -7.95 22.80 8.52
C MET A 83 -6.94 23.66 9.29
N LYS A 84 -5.65 23.65 8.93
CA LYS A 84 -4.64 24.54 9.55
C LYS A 84 -4.72 25.97 9.03
N ASN A 85 -5.19 26.14 7.79
CA ASN A 85 -5.28 27.43 7.11
C ASN A 85 -6.69 28.06 7.18
N SER A 86 -7.65 27.41 7.85
CA SER A 86 -8.99 27.93 8.13
C SER A 86 -9.03 28.51 9.55
#